data_AF-A0A260ZDR9-F1
#
_entry.id   AF-A0A260ZDR9-F1
#
_cell.length_a   1.000
_cell.length_b   1.000
_cell.length_c   1.000
_cell.angle_alpha   90.00
_cell.angle_beta   90.00
_cell.angle_gamma   90.00
#
_symmetry.space_group_name_H-M   'P 1'
#
loop_
_entity.id
_entity.type
_entity.pdbx_description
1 polymer ?
#
loop_
_entity_poly.entity_id
_entity_poly.type
_entity_poly.pdbx_seq_one_letter_code
_entity_poly.pdbx_strand_id
1 'polypeptide(L)'
;MGNKMSSPKTLTSFEKWNDLPPEMKLVCIDHLDFKTRFLLRSTSRTERALVDAHQFQMGHVQMQGLLPYPINAIIPSGYDAQKLTIIPSLNSQKEIYVISVRNATRFTETIVPLLVFILKTSIISEFSIEMIRQRDWVNVFGNMLEPASFRIKNFYGVILSHQETMFFVSKLHSINESIHLDANGCQKFPMERLIEDPAILNTKLLGIRDLPNKDAVWKLAEKWIENDSPIGTTFRVTSTNHRSFHQFAVVFKDRLISETNEEILIKTDNPSKHILLKLARRCRVSRPLICIVVSSETKELEFETFGKWVTKKMMPLSEYLSFLFVEDMNEEDDLNGSSFIILMLHCVWLLITMILKCLFGRH
;
A
#
# COMPACT_ATOMS: atom_id res chain seq x y z
N MET A 1 -46.78 43.14 -33.46
CA MET A 1 -45.35 43.05 -33.83
C MET A 1 -44.65 42.19 -32.79
N GLY A 2 -44.27 40.96 -33.16
CA GLY A 2 -43.78 39.95 -32.22
C GLY A 2 -42.34 40.18 -31.77
N ASN A 3 -42.12 40.14 -30.46
CA ASN A 3 -40.81 40.10 -29.83
C ASN A 3 -40.09 38.79 -30.24
N LYS A 4 -39.06 38.90 -31.07
CA LYS A 4 -38.09 37.81 -31.27
C LYS A 4 -37.19 37.75 -30.04
N MET A 5 -37.45 36.79 -29.15
CA MET A 5 -36.45 36.28 -28.20
C MET A 5 -35.24 35.81 -29.01
N SER A 6 -34.11 36.50 -28.85
CA SER A 6 -32.83 36.05 -29.39
C SER A 6 -32.47 34.72 -28.75
N SER A 7 -32.21 33.72 -29.58
CA SER A 7 -31.68 32.42 -29.16
C SER A 7 -30.34 32.60 -28.41
N PRO A 8 -30.00 31.73 -27.45
CA PRO A 8 -28.74 31.82 -26.74
C PRO A 8 -27.59 31.62 -27.74
N LYS A 9 -26.73 32.63 -27.89
CA LYS A 9 -25.47 32.48 -28.65
C LYS A 9 -24.61 31.48 -27.89
N THR A 10 -24.45 30.29 -28.44
CA THR A 10 -23.40 29.35 -28.05
C THR A 10 -22.06 29.99 -28.33
N LEU A 11 -21.31 30.33 -27.28
CA LEU A 11 -19.93 30.81 -27.38
C LEU A 11 -19.07 29.66 -27.94
N THR A 12 -18.63 29.79 -29.19
CA THR A 12 -17.85 28.79 -29.92
C THR A 12 -16.33 28.98 -29.78
N SER A 13 -15.88 30.10 -29.23
CA SER A 13 -14.47 30.38 -28.95
C SER A 13 -14.29 31.05 -27.60
N PHE A 14 -13.25 30.62 -26.88
CA PHE A 14 -12.77 31.30 -25.69
C PHE A 14 -11.51 32.07 -26.08
N GLU A 15 -11.58 33.40 -26.04
CA GLU A 15 -10.46 34.28 -26.37
C GLU A 15 -9.83 34.83 -25.08
N LYS A 16 -8.57 35.28 -25.16
CA LYS A 16 -7.88 36.03 -24.08
C LYS A 16 -7.61 35.24 -22.78
N TRP A 17 -7.38 33.93 -22.87
CA TRP A 17 -6.91 33.14 -21.71
C TRP A 17 -5.71 33.77 -21.02
N ASN A 18 -4.74 34.29 -21.78
CA ASN A 18 -3.54 34.89 -21.23
C ASN A 18 -3.78 36.20 -20.46
N ASP A 19 -4.90 36.87 -20.71
CA ASP A 19 -5.26 38.12 -20.04
C ASP A 19 -6.02 37.86 -18.73
N LEU A 20 -6.43 36.61 -18.47
CA LEU A 20 -7.07 36.26 -17.21
C LEU A 20 -6.07 36.31 -16.05
N PRO A 21 -6.46 36.87 -14.89
CA PRO A 21 -5.63 36.84 -13.71
C PRO A 21 -5.51 35.38 -13.17
N PRO A 22 -4.40 35.05 -12.47
CA PRO A 22 -4.14 33.68 -11.99
C PRO A 22 -5.30 33.07 -11.19
N GLU A 23 -6.00 33.88 -10.39
CA GLU A 23 -7.11 33.42 -9.55
C GLU A 23 -8.28 32.93 -10.40
N MET A 24 -8.61 33.61 -11.51
CA MET A 24 -9.69 33.17 -12.41
C MET A 24 -9.30 31.92 -13.20
N LYS A 25 -8.04 31.82 -13.61
CA LYS A 25 -7.52 30.62 -14.26
C LYS A 25 -7.60 29.40 -13.34
N LEU A 26 -7.30 29.57 -12.06
CA LEU A 26 -7.42 28.49 -11.06
C LEU A 26 -8.86 27.99 -10.95
N VAL A 27 -9.85 28.89 -10.91
CA VAL A 27 -11.27 28.49 -10.91
C VAL A 27 -11.62 27.67 -12.15
N CYS A 28 -11.10 28.04 -13.34
CA CYS A 28 -11.29 27.22 -14.53
C CYS A 28 -10.58 25.86 -14.43
N ILE A 29 -9.35 25.84 -13.92
CA ILE A 29 -8.56 24.62 -13.71
C ILE A 29 -9.29 23.67 -12.77
N ASP A 30 -9.97 24.17 -11.74
CA ASP A 30 -10.73 23.37 -10.77
C ASP A 30 -11.86 22.56 -11.42
N HIS A 31 -12.35 22.98 -12.57
CA HIS A 31 -13.36 22.26 -13.34
C HIS A 31 -12.79 21.28 -14.37
N LEU A 32 -11.47 21.28 -14.62
CA LEU A 32 -10.84 20.37 -15.58
C LEU A 32 -10.63 18.98 -14.99
N ASP A 33 -10.75 17.94 -15.82
CA ASP A 33 -10.37 16.58 -15.45
C ASP A 33 -8.83 16.44 -15.32
N PHE A 34 -8.38 15.33 -14.72
CA PHE A 34 -6.96 15.09 -14.46
C PHE A 34 -6.11 15.16 -15.73
N LYS A 35 -6.57 14.53 -16.82
CA LYS A 35 -5.82 14.47 -18.08
C LYS A 35 -5.68 15.86 -18.71
N THR A 36 -6.76 16.63 -18.71
CA THR A 36 -6.82 17.97 -19.31
C THR A 36 -5.95 18.94 -18.54
N ARG A 37 -5.92 18.87 -17.20
CA ARG A 37 -4.96 19.64 -16.38
C ARG A 37 -3.52 19.28 -16.69
N PHE A 38 -3.22 17.98 -16.79
CA PHE A 38 -1.87 17.52 -17.13
C PHE A 38 -1.43 18.01 -18.52
N LEU A 39 -2.34 18.06 -19.50
CA LEU A 39 -2.07 18.63 -20.81
C LEU A 39 -1.88 20.15 -20.75
N LEU A 40 -2.70 20.88 -19.97
CA LEU A 40 -2.57 22.32 -19.77
C LEU A 40 -1.19 22.68 -19.22
N ARG A 41 -0.67 21.89 -18.27
CA ARG A 41 0.69 22.00 -17.73
C ARG A 41 1.81 21.98 -18.79
N SER A 42 1.52 21.41 -19.96
CA SER A 42 2.47 21.31 -21.08
C SER A 42 2.39 22.49 -22.05
N THR A 43 1.42 23.41 -21.89
CA THR A 43 1.18 24.50 -22.84
C THR A 43 2.09 25.71 -22.65
N SER A 44 2.41 26.09 -21.41
CA SER A 44 3.34 27.18 -21.11
C SER A 44 3.97 27.05 -19.72
N ARG A 45 5.04 27.82 -19.45
CA ARG A 45 5.68 27.84 -18.13
C ARG A 45 4.77 28.44 -17.06
N THR A 46 3.97 29.45 -17.41
CA THR A 46 3.02 30.10 -16.50
C THR A 46 1.90 29.15 -16.10
N GLU A 47 1.30 28.46 -17.07
CA GLU A 47 0.26 27.47 -16.79
C GLU A 47 0.81 26.28 -16.00
N ARG A 48 2.05 25.86 -16.28
CA ARG A 48 2.73 24.85 -15.47
C ARG A 48 2.86 25.25 -14.01
N ALA A 49 3.36 26.46 -13.75
CA ALA A 49 3.52 26.95 -12.39
C ALA A 49 2.17 27.06 -11.66
N LEU A 50 1.12 27.49 -12.38
CA LEU A 50 -0.22 27.59 -11.84
C LEU A 50 -0.81 26.22 -11.48
N VAL A 51 -0.69 25.24 -12.38
CA VAL A 51 -1.14 23.87 -12.13
C VAL A 51 -0.33 23.21 -11.01
N ASP A 52 1.00 23.39 -10.99
CA ASP A 52 1.88 22.80 -9.98
C ASP A 52 1.65 23.40 -8.58
N ALA A 53 1.18 24.65 -8.49
CA ALA A 53 0.82 25.29 -7.22
C ALA A 53 -0.54 24.82 -6.67
N HIS A 54 -1.39 24.25 -7.51
CA HIS A 54 -2.74 23.86 -7.15
C HIS A 54 -2.82 22.37 -6.76
N GLN A 55 -3.23 22.11 -5.52
CA GLN A 55 -3.37 20.73 -5.01
C GLN A 55 -4.64 20.07 -5.53
N PHE A 56 -4.56 18.82 -5.95
CA PHE A 56 -5.74 18.08 -6.40
C PHE A 56 -5.98 16.80 -5.62
N GLN A 57 -7.24 16.42 -5.53
CA GLN A 57 -7.66 15.19 -4.87
C GLN A 57 -7.53 14.02 -5.85
N MET A 58 -6.88 12.95 -5.40
CA MET A 58 -6.84 11.67 -6.11
C MET A 58 -7.48 10.58 -5.27
N GLY A 59 -8.23 9.72 -5.94
CA GLY A 59 -8.81 8.52 -5.35
C GLY A 59 -7.73 7.47 -5.10
N HIS A 60 -7.24 6.86 -6.17
CA HIS A 60 -6.33 5.72 -6.08
C HIS A 60 -5.22 5.80 -7.12
N VAL A 61 -3.98 5.57 -6.69
CA VAL A 61 -2.82 5.49 -7.56
C VAL A 61 -2.06 4.22 -7.23
N GLN A 62 -1.80 3.40 -8.23
CA GLN A 62 -1.13 2.12 -8.05
C GLN A 62 -0.03 1.90 -9.06
N MET A 63 1.15 1.57 -8.56
CA MET A 63 2.31 1.18 -9.35
C MET A 63 2.59 -0.31 -9.14
N GLN A 64 2.35 -1.10 -10.19
CA GLN A 64 2.55 -2.56 -10.18
C GLN A 64 3.71 -2.94 -11.08
N GLY A 65 4.47 -3.94 -10.65
CA GLY A 65 5.54 -4.55 -11.42
C GLY A 65 5.42 -6.06 -11.47
N LEU A 66 6.40 -6.70 -12.11
CA LEU A 66 6.52 -8.15 -11.99
C LEU A 66 7.05 -8.48 -10.59
N LEU A 67 6.16 -8.96 -9.71
CA LEU A 67 6.53 -9.39 -8.36
C LEU A 67 7.57 -10.54 -8.43
N PRO A 68 8.51 -10.63 -7.48
CA PRO A 68 9.61 -11.60 -7.48
C PRO A 68 9.16 -13.01 -7.04
N TYR A 69 7.94 -13.43 -7.38
CA TYR A 69 7.49 -14.79 -7.02
C TYR A 69 8.30 -15.85 -7.79
N PRO A 70 8.52 -17.04 -7.23
CA PRO A 70 9.32 -18.11 -7.85
C PRO A 70 8.83 -18.48 -9.26
N ILE A 71 7.52 -18.45 -9.49
CA ILE A 71 6.91 -18.69 -10.82
C ILE A 71 7.41 -17.69 -11.87
N ASN A 72 7.64 -16.44 -11.47
CA ASN A 72 8.15 -15.38 -12.36
C ASN A 72 9.67 -15.45 -12.58
N ALA A 73 10.39 -16.27 -11.79
CA ALA A 73 11.80 -16.58 -12.00
C ALA A 73 11.99 -17.73 -13.00
N ILE A 74 11.03 -18.67 -13.06
CA ILE A 74 11.10 -19.88 -13.89
C ILE A 74 10.62 -19.61 -15.33
N ILE A 75 9.63 -18.73 -15.50
CA ILE A 75 9.18 -18.30 -16.81
C ILE A 75 9.62 -16.85 -17.00
N PRO A 76 10.70 -16.57 -17.77
CA PRO A 76 10.94 -15.24 -18.32
C PRO A 76 9.86 -14.97 -19.35
N SER A 77 8.64 -14.81 -18.86
CA SER A 77 7.51 -14.43 -19.67
C SER A 77 7.81 -13.00 -20.12
N GLY A 78 7.63 -12.67 -21.40
CA GLY A 78 7.84 -11.32 -21.95
C GLY A 78 6.87 -10.26 -21.41
N TYR A 79 6.44 -10.41 -20.16
CA TYR A 79 5.47 -9.64 -19.40
C TYR A 79 6.13 -8.83 -18.27
N ASP A 80 7.37 -8.39 -18.44
CA ASP A 80 7.99 -7.33 -17.61
C ASP A 80 7.35 -5.95 -17.85
N ALA A 81 6.01 -5.89 -17.93
CA ALA A 81 5.26 -4.67 -18.06
C ALA A 81 5.10 -4.04 -16.68
N GLN A 82 5.71 -2.88 -16.49
CA GLN A 82 5.37 -2.00 -15.38
C GLN A 82 4.02 -1.35 -15.69
N LYS A 83 3.11 -1.34 -14.70
CA LYS A 83 1.75 -0.82 -14.87
C LYS A 83 1.47 0.28 -13.85
N LEU A 84 1.11 1.46 -14.35
CA LEU A 84 0.57 2.56 -13.54
C LEU A 84 -0.94 2.63 -13.72
N THR A 85 -1.68 2.54 -12.61
CA THR A 85 -3.14 2.73 -12.58
C THR A 85 -3.44 4.01 -11.81
N ILE A 86 -4.27 4.89 -12.39
CA ILE A 86 -4.71 6.15 -11.77
C ILE A 86 -6.24 6.20 -11.83
N ILE A 87 -6.85 6.44 -10.68
CA ILE A 87 -8.28 6.67 -10.49
C ILE A 87 -8.43 8.04 -9.80
N PRO A 88 -8.74 9.11 -10.54
CA PRO A 88 -8.81 10.46 -9.97
C PRO A 88 -9.87 10.62 -8.90
N SER A 89 -11.02 9.94 -9.02
CA SER A 89 -12.11 10.00 -8.04
C SER A 89 -12.64 8.61 -7.74
N LEU A 90 -12.67 8.23 -6.45
CA LEU A 90 -13.20 6.95 -5.98
C LEU A 90 -14.65 6.72 -6.40
N ASN A 91 -15.41 7.78 -6.64
CA ASN A 91 -16.84 7.72 -6.97
C ASN A 91 -17.12 7.71 -8.48
N SER A 92 -16.09 7.87 -9.33
CA SER A 92 -16.25 7.88 -10.79
C SER A 92 -15.55 6.66 -11.39
N GLN A 93 -16.32 5.60 -11.62
CA GLN A 93 -15.86 4.46 -12.44
C GLN A 93 -15.57 4.84 -13.91
N LYS A 94 -15.86 6.09 -14.32
CA LYS A 94 -15.75 6.56 -15.70
C LYS A 94 -14.33 6.96 -16.11
N GLU A 95 -13.42 7.21 -15.16
CA GLU A 95 -12.06 7.67 -15.45
C GLU A 95 -11.03 6.78 -14.74
N ILE A 96 -10.62 5.70 -15.41
CA ILE A 96 -9.52 4.85 -14.98
C ILE A 96 -8.45 4.92 -16.06
N TYR A 97 -7.26 5.41 -15.71
CA TYR A 97 -6.11 5.42 -16.59
C TYR A 97 -5.20 4.25 -16.24
N VAL A 98 -4.98 3.37 -17.21
CA VAL A 98 -4.04 2.25 -17.08
C VAL A 98 -2.96 2.41 -18.13
N ILE A 99 -1.72 2.59 -17.67
CA ILE A 99 -0.56 2.77 -18.53
C ILE A 99 0.39 1.59 -18.29
N SER A 100 0.60 0.78 -19.33
CA SER A 100 1.51 -0.36 -19.29
C SER A 100 2.75 -0.08 -20.13
N VAL A 101 3.92 -0.16 -19.51
CA VAL A 101 5.22 0.11 -20.16
C VAL A 101 6.14 -1.07 -19.97
N ARG A 102 6.63 -1.64 -21.08
CA ARG A 102 7.60 -2.75 -21.08
C ARG A 102 9.05 -2.26 -21.23
N ASN A 103 9.23 -1.12 -21.90
CA ASN A 103 10.56 -0.58 -22.18
C ASN A 103 11.05 0.23 -20.97
N ALA A 104 12.20 -0.16 -20.44
CA ALA A 104 12.73 0.43 -19.22
C ALA A 104 13.06 1.92 -19.37
N THR A 105 13.56 2.35 -20.53
CA THR A 105 13.88 3.74 -20.85
C THR A 105 12.62 4.59 -20.93
N ARG A 106 11.60 4.13 -21.67
CA ARG A 106 10.30 4.83 -21.76
C ARG A 106 9.65 4.98 -20.41
N PHE A 107 9.76 3.96 -19.54
CA PHE A 107 9.25 4.05 -18.18
C PHE A 107 9.89 5.22 -17.43
N THR A 108 11.23 5.33 -17.45
CA THR A 108 11.96 6.41 -16.80
C THR A 108 11.64 7.78 -17.41
N GLU A 109 11.50 7.87 -18.73
CA GLU A 109 11.24 9.15 -19.42
C GLU A 109 9.80 9.63 -19.29
N THR A 110 8.83 8.74 -19.09
CA THR A 110 7.39 9.09 -19.14
C THR A 110 6.67 8.84 -17.84
N ILE A 111 6.84 7.67 -17.22
CA ILE A 111 6.10 7.27 -16.02
C ILE A 111 6.68 7.92 -14.77
N VAL A 112 7.99 7.97 -14.64
CA VAL A 112 8.64 8.58 -13.46
C VAL A 112 8.28 10.07 -13.32
N PRO A 113 8.38 10.92 -14.37
CA PRO A 113 7.99 12.33 -14.26
C PRO A 113 6.50 12.51 -13.93
N LEU A 114 5.63 11.67 -14.49
CA LEU A 114 4.20 11.68 -14.17
C LEU A 114 3.96 11.33 -12.71
N LEU A 115 4.61 10.28 -12.20
CA LEU A 115 4.46 9.84 -10.81
C LEU A 115 5.04 10.88 -9.83
N VAL A 116 6.17 11.51 -10.16
CA VAL A 116 6.72 12.63 -9.39
C VAL A 116 5.75 13.81 -9.35
N PHE A 117 5.14 14.16 -10.48
CA PHE A 117 4.12 15.22 -10.52
C PHE A 117 2.96 14.87 -9.58
N ILE A 118 2.39 13.68 -9.70
CA ILE A 118 1.30 13.19 -8.85
C ILE A 118 1.69 13.28 -7.36
N LEU A 119 2.83 12.69 -6.97
CA LEU A 119 3.27 12.67 -5.57
C LEU A 119 3.52 14.07 -4.99
N LYS A 120 3.91 15.05 -5.81
CA LYS A 120 4.14 16.44 -5.38
C LYS A 120 2.88 17.28 -5.25
N THR A 121 1.89 17.04 -6.10
CA THR A 121 0.77 17.97 -6.33
C THR A 121 -0.57 17.40 -5.89
N SER A 122 -0.64 16.10 -5.56
CA SER A 122 -1.88 15.44 -5.16
C SER A 122 -2.00 15.24 -3.66
N ILE A 123 -3.23 15.28 -3.17
CA ILE A 123 -3.67 14.58 -1.97
C ILE A 123 -4.28 13.26 -2.41
N ILE A 124 -3.64 12.14 -2.08
CA ILE A 124 -4.00 10.80 -2.56
C ILE A 124 -4.71 10.02 -1.47
N SER A 125 -5.90 9.52 -1.74
CA SER A 125 -6.66 8.74 -0.76
C SER A 125 -6.03 7.36 -0.56
N GLU A 126 -5.62 6.70 -1.65
CA GLU A 126 -4.94 5.41 -1.62
C GLU A 126 -3.75 5.39 -2.59
N PHE A 127 -2.55 5.11 -2.08
CA PHE A 127 -1.37 4.89 -2.89
C PHE A 127 -0.80 3.51 -2.63
N SER A 128 -0.64 2.73 -3.69
CA SER A 128 -0.04 1.39 -3.62
C SER A 128 1.17 1.29 -4.54
N ILE A 129 2.25 0.73 -4.01
CA ILE A 129 3.49 0.53 -4.75
C ILE A 129 4.07 -0.84 -4.45
N GLU A 130 4.39 -1.55 -5.51
CA GLU A 130 5.03 -2.86 -5.47
C GLU A 130 6.53 -2.71 -5.73
N MET A 131 7.33 -3.62 -5.18
CA MET A 131 8.72 -3.78 -5.61
C MET A 131 8.75 -4.20 -7.08
N ILE A 132 9.62 -3.56 -7.85
CA ILE A 132 9.83 -3.88 -9.26
C ILE A 132 11.23 -4.48 -9.41
N ARG A 133 11.31 -5.70 -9.94
CA ARG A 133 12.58 -6.39 -10.17
C ARG A 133 13.58 -5.49 -10.91
N GLN A 134 14.84 -5.49 -10.46
CA GLN A 134 15.95 -4.68 -11.02
C GLN A 134 15.73 -3.16 -10.97
N ARG A 135 14.76 -2.68 -10.19
CA ARG A 135 14.60 -1.25 -9.92
C ARG A 135 14.69 -1.03 -8.42
N ASP A 136 15.27 0.10 -8.10
CA ASP A 136 15.33 0.61 -6.74
C ASP A 136 14.63 1.97 -6.75
N TRP A 137 13.49 2.07 -6.06
CA TRP A 137 12.74 3.32 -5.99
C TRP A 137 13.54 4.46 -5.36
N VAL A 138 14.50 4.14 -4.47
CA VAL A 138 15.40 5.14 -3.88
C VAL A 138 16.27 5.77 -4.96
N ASN A 139 16.79 4.98 -5.89
CA ASN A 139 17.59 5.50 -7.02
C ASN A 139 16.73 6.17 -8.10
N VAL A 140 15.52 5.63 -8.36
CA VAL A 140 14.61 6.17 -9.37
C VAL A 140 14.12 7.56 -9.00
N PHE A 141 13.75 7.76 -7.73
CA PHE A 141 13.24 9.06 -7.27
C PHE A 141 14.33 9.93 -6.66
N GLY A 142 15.37 9.35 -6.06
CA GLY A 142 16.50 10.06 -5.46
C GLY A 142 16.06 11.30 -4.68
N ASN A 143 16.65 12.43 -5.06
CA ASN A 143 16.38 13.75 -4.48
C ASN A 143 15.24 14.51 -5.19
N MET A 144 14.48 13.87 -6.08
CA MET A 144 13.37 14.52 -6.78
C MET A 144 12.21 14.86 -5.84
N LEU A 145 12.15 14.20 -4.67
CA LEU A 145 11.06 14.28 -3.71
C LEU A 145 11.65 14.63 -2.34
N GLU A 146 11.07 15.62 -1.66
CA GLU A 146 11.50 16.05 -0.33
C GLU A 146 10.98 15.10 0.76
N PRO A 147 11.58 15.05 1.97
CA PRO A 147 10.99 14.38 3.13
C PRO A 147 9.61 14.95 3.49
N ALA A 148 8.74 14.13 4.10
CA ALA A 148 7.37 14.51 4.50
C ALA A 148 6.51 15.21 3.42
N SER A 149 6.78 14.97 2.13
CA SER A 149 6.10 15.65 1.02
C SER A 149 4.85 14.92 0.52
N PHE A 150 4.71 13.62 0.82
CA PHE A 150 3.64 12.80 0.28
C PHE A 150 2.35 12.96 1.11
N ARG A 151 1.38 13.63 0.51
CA ARG A 151 0.04 13.81 1.08
C ARG A 151 -0.83 12.58 0.76
N ILE A 152 -0.49 11.45 1.38
CA ILE A 152 -1.15 10.16 1.17
C ILE A 152 -1.91 9.77 2.44
N LYS A 153 -3.20 9.46 2.32
CA LYS A 153 -4.02 8.99 3.45
C LYS A 153 -3.76 7.52 3.76
N ASN A 154 -3.80 6.64 2.75
CA ASN A 154 -3.60 5.21 2.93
C ASN A 154 -2.46 4.73 2.02
N PHE A 155 -1.35 4.31 2.64
CA PHE A 155 -0.17 3.84 1.93
C PHE A 155 -0.08 2.30 1.95
N TYR A 156 0.23 1.69 0.81
CA TYR A 156 0.41 0.25 0.66
C TYR A 156 1.75 -0.05 -0.03
N GLY A 157 2.77 -0.44 0.74
CA GLY A 157 4.03 -0.96 0.24
C GLY A 157 4.02 -2.48 0.18
N VAL A 158 4.17 -3.05 -1.02
CA VAL A 158 4.08 -4.50 -1.25
C VAL A 158 5.43 -5.05 -1.67
N ILE A 159 6.00 -5.92 -0.82
CA ILE A 159 7.28 -6.62 -1.00
C ILE A 159 8.46 -5.64 -1.20
N LEU A 160 8.35 -4.43 -0.64
CA LEU A 160 9.41 -3.42 -0.74
C LEU A 160 10.67 -3.89 -0.01
N SER A 161 11.84 -3.56 -0.58
CA SER A 161 13.09 -3.75 0.15
C SER A 161 13.15 -2.86 1.40
N HIS A 162 14.12 -3.14 2.28
CA HIS A 162 14.36 -2.33 3.48
C HIS A 162 14.55 -0.84 3.13
N GLN A 163 15.36 -0.55 2.11
CA GLN A 163 15.68 0.82 1.70
C GLN A 163 14.46 1.54 1.13
N GLU A 164 13.70 0.85 0.29
CA GLU A 164 12.48 1.41 -0.32
C GLU A 164 11.40 1.66 0.74
N THR A 165 11.22 0.72 1.68
CA THR A 165 10.28 0.88 2.79
C THR A 165 10.57 2.16 3.57
N MET A 166 11.83 2.36 3.99
CA MET A 166 12.24 3.56 4.70
C MET A 166 12.10 4.82 3.83
N PHE A 167 12.43 4.72 2.54
CA PHE A 167 12.31 5.84 1.60
C PHE A 167 10.86 6.33 1.47
N PHE A 168 9.89 5.44 1.32
CA PHE A 168 8.49 5.85 1.20
C PHE A 168 7.91 6.33 2.53
N VAL A 169 8.16 5.60 3.61
CA VAL A 169 7.62 5.94 4.94
C VAL A 169 8.11 7.32 5.40
N SER A 170 9.42 7.60 5.28
CA SER A 170 9.99 8.91 5.66
C SER A 170 9.49 10.09 4.80
N LYS A 171 8.85 9.81 3.66
CA LYS A 171 8.26 10.83 2.80
C LYS A 171 6.78 11.07 3.06
N LEU A 172 6.13 10.25 3.88
CA LEU A 172 4.72 10.44 4.24
C LEU A 172 4.53 11.69 5.09
N HIS A 173 3.57 12.51 4.71
CA HIS A 173 3.11 13.66 5.50
C HIS A 173 2.17 13.17 6.62
N SER A 174 2.04 13.96 7.69
CA SER A 174 1.20 13.70 8.87
C SER A 174 -0.30 13.50 8.65
N ILE A 175 -0.80 13.61 7.41
CA ILE A 175 -2.21 13.36 7.10
C ILE A 175 -2.50 11.87 6.89
N ASN A 176 -1.50 11.00 7.01
CA ASN A 176 -1.63 9.59 6.80
C ASN A 176 -2.52 8.95 7.88
N GLU A 177 -3.55 8.25 7.42
CA GLU A 177 -4.50 7.53 8.26
C GLU A 177 -4.08 6.07 8.44
N SER A 178 -3.52 5.45 7.39
CA SER A 178 -3.02 4.09 7.45
C SER A 178 -1.76 3.83 6.62
N ILE A 179 -0.94 2.91 7.14
CA ILE A 179 0.28 2.41 6.50
C ILE A 179 0.19 0.89 6.50
N HIS A 180 0.31 0.28 5.32
CA HIS A 180 0.31 -1.15 5.13
C HIS A 180 1.61 -1.58 4.44
N LEU A 181 2.36 -2.47 5.08
CA LEU A 181 3.63 -2.98 4.60
C LEU A 181 3.59 -4.51 4.52
N ASP A 182 4.55 -5.05 3.78
CA ASP A 182 4.73 -6.47 3.61
C ASP A 182 6.20 -6.82 3.87
N ALA A 183 6.42 -7.66 4.88
CA ALA A 183 7.74 -8.14 5.29
C ALA A 183 8.06 -9.53 4.72
N ASN A 184 7.19 -10.10 3.89
CA ASN A 184 7.41 -11.40 3.28
C ASN A 184 8.73 -11.42 2.48
N GLY A 185 9.54 -12.46 2.70
CA GLY A 185 10.86 -12.60 2.10
C GLY A 185 11.92 -11.62 2.61
N CYS A 186 11.59 -10.73 3.56
CA CYS A 186 12.53 -9.76 4.12
C CYS A 186 13.17 -10.28 5.41
N GLN A 187 14.35 -10.90 5.31
CA GLN A 187 15.07 -11.42 6.48
C GLN A 187 15.43 -10.34 7.52
N LYS A 188 15.62 -9.08 7.09
CA LYS A 188 16.02 -7.94 7.94
C LYS A 188 15.05 -6.75 7.80
N PHE A 189 13.79 -6.99 8.14
CA PHE A 189 12.77 -5.93 8.09
C PHE A 189 13.13 -4.76 9.04
N PRO A 190 13.05 -3.48 8.58
CA PRO A 190 13.50 -2.27 9.29
C PRO A 190 12.71 -1.87 10.56
N MET A 191 12.20 -2.81 11.36
CA MET A 191 11.24 -2.45 12.42
C MET A 191 11.78 -1.41 13.42
N GLU A 192 13.04 -1.54 13.86
CA GLU A 192 13.63 -0.63 14.85
C GLU A 192 13.66 0.82 14.35
N ARG A 193 14.01 1.01 13.07
CA ARG A 193 14.01 2.35 12.45
C ARG A 193 12.61 2.85 12.15
N LEU A 194 11.68 1.96 11.77
CA LEU A 194 10.30 2.33 11.47
C LEU A 194 9.58 2.85 12.73
N ILE A 195 9.80 2.23 13.88
CA ILE A 195 9.18 2.64 15.13
C ILE A 195 9.61 4.06 15.56
N GLU A 196 10.78 4.51 15.10
CA GLU A 196 11.28 5.88 15.36
C GLU A 196 10.72 6.93 14.38
N ASP A 197 10.12 6.50 13.27
CA ASP A 197 9.65 7.41 12.22
C ASP A 197 8.34 8.12 12.64
N PRO A 198 8.27 9.47 12.54
CA PRO A 198 7.06 10.22 12.89
C PRO A 198 5.81 9.78 12.12
N ALA A 199 5.93 9.36 10.85
CA ALA A 199 4.79 8.89 10.07
C ALA A 199 4.19 7.60 10.64
N ILE A 200 5.03 6.74 11.24
CA ILE A 200 4.62 5.49 11.89
C ILE A 200 4.00 5.77 13.25
N LEU A 201 4.61 6.63 14.06
CA LEU A 201 4.11 6.93 15.40
C LEU A 201 2.76 7.68 15.39
N ASN A 202 2.54 8.52 14.38
CA ASN A 202 1.31 9.32 14.25
C ASN A 202 0.22 8.63 13.43
N THR A 203 0.50 7.52 12.74
CA THR A 203 -0.52 6.81 11.96
C THR A 203 -1.58 6.20 12.87
N LYS A 204 -2.84 6.26 12.44
CA LYS A 204 -3.93 5.60 13.17
C LYS A 204 -3.87 4.08 13.02
N LEU A 205 -3.44 3.60 11.86
CA LEU A 205 -3.36 2.18 11.56
C LEU A 205 -2.01 1.83 10.91
N LEU A 206 -1.24 0.97 11.58
CA LEU A 206 -0.10 0.29 10.98
C LEU A 206 -0.46 -1.18 10.75
N GLY A 207 -0.32 -1.66 9.53
CA GLY A 207 -0.46 -3.07 9.18
C GLY A 207 0.81 -3.61 8.57
N ILE A 208 1.39 -4.67 9.12
CA ILE A 208 2.56 -5.33 8.52
C ILE A 208 2.25 -6.80 8.32
N ARG A 209 2.32 -7.27 7.08
CA ARG A 209 2.19 -8.69 6.77
C ARG A 209 3.54 -9.39 6.94
N ASP A 210 3.48 -10.62 7.43
CA ASP A 210 4.55 -11.60 7.49
C ASP A 210 5.82 -11.09 8.17
N LEU A 211 5.65 -10.36 9.28
CA LEU A 211 6.73 -9.77 10.03
C LEU A 211 7.51 -10.87 10.78
N PRO A 212 8.79 -11.10 10.47
CA PRO A 212 9.58 -12.13 11.15
C PRO A 212 9.97 -11.72 12.58
N ASN A 213 9.95 -10.41 12.85
CA ASN A 213 10.42 -9.89 14.12
C ASN A 213 9.39 -10.11 15.24
N LYS A 214 9.80 -10.90 16.24
CA LYS A 214 8.95 -11.34 17.34
C LYS A 214 8.67 -10.23 18.36
N ASP A 215 9.54 -9.21 18.43
CA ASP A 215 9.52 -8.17 19.47
C ASP A 215 8.84 -6.86 19.08
N ALA A 216 8.46 -6.73 17.81
CA ALA A 216 7.90 -5.51 17.24
C ALA A 216 6.67 -4.99 17.99
N VAL A 217 5.82 -5.91 18.47
CA VAL A 217 4.55 -5.59 19.13
C VAL A 217 4.78 -4.87 20.46
N TRP A 218 5.66 -5.38 21.32
CA TRP A 218 5.91 -4.75 22.61
C TRP A 218 6.81 -3.52 22.50
N LYS A 219 7.80 -3.51 21.59
CA LYS A 219 8.59 -2.29 21.30
C LYS A 219 7.70 -1.14 20.84
N LEU A 220 6.71 -1.41 19.98
CA LEU A 220 5.76 -0.38 19.55
C LEU A 220 4.81 0.03 20.68
N ALA A 221 4.35 -0.92 21.50
CA ALA A 221 3.50 -0.62 22.65
C ALA A 221 4.23 0.26 23.70
N GLU A 222 5.52 0.02 23.96
CA GLU A 222 6.35 0.89 24.81
C GLU A 222 6.35 2.32 24.27
N LYS A 223 6.56 2.51 22.97
CA LYS A 223 6.52 3.85 22.35
C LYS A 223 5.16 4.52 22.44
N TRP A 224 4.07 3.76 22.37
CA TRP A 224 2.73 4.32 22.55
C TRP A 224 2.44 4.73 23.99
N ILE A 225 3.02 4.03 24.97
CA ILE A 225 2.96 4.43 26.38
C ILE A 225 3.77 5.72 26.57
N GLU A 226 5.00 5.78 26.04
CA GLU A 226 5.89 6.95 26.13
C GLU A 226 5.26 8.21 25.49
N ASN A 227 4.60 8.06 24.33
CA ASN A 227 4.04 9.18 23.57
C ASN A 227 2.57 9.50 23.90
N ASP A 228 1.97 8.82 24.87
CA ASP A 228 0.54 8.91 25.19
C ASP A 228 -0.37 8.83 23.94
N SER A 229 -0.15 7.81 23.10
CA SER A 229 -0.83 7.69 21.80
C SER A 229 -2.36 7.77 21.90
N PRO A 230 -3.05 8.29 20.86
CA PRO A 230 -4.49 8.48 20.90
C PRO A 230 -5.26 7.15 20.91
N ILE A 231 -6.46 7.18 21.47
CA ILE A 231 -7.37 6.03 21.46
C ILE A 231 -7.72 5.66 20.00
N GLY A 232 -7.68 4.37 19.69
CA GLY A 232 -7.91 3.82 18.36
C GLY A 232 -6.64 3.65 17.53
N THR A 233 -5.47 4.09 17.99
CA THR A 233 -4.20 3.74 17.36
C THR A 233 -4.02 2.23 17.36
N THR A 234 -3.84 1.66 16.17
CA THR A 234 -3.92 0.22 15.93
C THR A 234 -2.71 -0.30 15.17
N PHE A 235 -2.16 -1.43 15.60
CA PHE A 235 -1.13 -2.19 14.94
C PHE A 235 -1.66 -3.59 14.61
N ARG A 236 -1.57 -3.98 13.35
CA ARG A 236 -1.97 -5.30 12.85
C ARG A 236 -0.77 -6.00 12.27
N VAL A 237 -0.58 -7.26 12.64
CA VAL A 237 0.54 -8.05 12.16
C VAL A 237 0.16 -9.50 11.88
N THR A 238 0.74 -10.10 10.85
CA THR A 238 0.67 -11.55 10.57
C THR A 238 2.05 -12.20 10.77
N SER A 239 2.06 -13.53 10.95
CA SER A 239 3.26 -14.35 11.24
C SER A 239 3.84 -14.24 12.66
N THR A 240 3.07 -13.70 13.62
CA THR A 240 3.41 -13.81 15.04
C THR A 240 3.06 -15.20 15.57
N ASN A 241 4.03 -15.88 16.18
CA ASN A 241 3.80 -17.17 16.82
C ASN A 241 3.14 -16.99 18.20
N HIS A 242 2.53 -18.06 18.73
CA HIS A 242 1.91 -18.05 20.06
C HIS A 242 2.87 -17.64 21.18
N ARG A 243 4.19 -17.84 21.00
CA ARG A 243 5.20 -17.42 21.97
C ARG A 243 5.28 -15.89 22.09
N SER A 244 5.23 -15.16 20.98
CA SER A 244 5.22 -13.68 20.98
C SER A 244 4.05 -13.10 21.77
N PHE A 245 2.89 -13.75 21.75
CA PHE A 245 1.72 -13.33 22.52
C PHE A 245 1.95 -13.43 24.03
N HIS A 246 2.40 -14.58 24.53
CA HIS A 246 2.70 -14.73 25.96
C HIS A 246 3.89 -13.90 26.41
N GLN A 247 4.88 -13.71 25.55
CA GLN A 247 6.04 -12.87 25.86
C GLN A 247 5.65 -11.41 26.11
N PHE A 248 4.59 -10.91 25.47
CA PHE A 248 4.04 -9.59 25.75
C PHE A 248 3.59 -9.44 27.21
N ALA A 249 2.85 -10.43 27.75
CA ALA A 249 2.42 -10.42 29.15
C ALA A 249 3.61 -10.47 30.13
N VAL A 250 4.68 -11.22 29.77
CA VAL A 250 5.92 -11.28 30.57
C VAL A 250 6.63 -9.94 30.61
N VAL A 251 6.77 -9.26 29.46
CA VAL A 251 7.42 -7.95 29.35
C VAL A 251 6.66 -6.89 30.14
N PHE A 252 5.33 -6.90 30.07
CA PHE A 252 4.48 -5.91 30.74
C PHE A 252 3.84 -6.40 32.05
N LYS A 253 4.50 -7.32 32.77
CA LYS A 253 3.95 -7.93 33.99
C LYS A 253 3.51 -6.89 35.03
N ASP A 254 4.28 -5.81 35.20
CA ASP A 254 3.98 -4.74 36.16
C ASP A 254 2.82 -3.82 35.73
N ARG A 255 2.42 -3.93 34.46
CA ARG A 255 1.34 -3.16 33.83
C ARG A 255 0.12 -4.01 33.49
N LEU A 256 0.14 -5.31 33.80
CA LEU A 256 -0.92 -6.24 33.44
C LEU A 256 -2.22 -5.96 34.20
N ILE A 257 -3.33 -5.87 33.47
CA ILE A 257 -4.69 -5.74 34.03
C ILE A 257 -5.39 -7.10 33.94
N SER A 258 -5.40 -7.70 32.76
CA SER A 258 -5.98 -9.02 32.53
C SER A 258 -5.21 -9.77 31.45
N GLU A 259 -5.21 -11.10 31.57
CA GLU A 259 -4.60 -12.01 30.61
C GLU A 259 -5.54 -13.21 30.42
N THR A 260 -5.80 -13.53 29.16
CA THR A 260 -6.49 -14.73 28.71
C THR A 260 -5.69 -15.36 27.58
N ASN A 261 -6.14 -16.52 27.09
CA ASN A 261 -5.47 -17.20 25.97
C ASN A 261 -5.58 -16.44 24.64
N GLU A 262 -6.47 -15.45 24.53
CA GLU A 262 -6.71 -14.71 23.28
C GLU A 262 -6.56 -13.20 23.42
N GLU A 263 -6.54 -12.67 24.65
CA GLU A 263 -6.52 -11.24 24.95
C GLU A 263 -5.59 -10.94 26.12
N ILE A 264 -4.76 -9.91 25.99
CA ILE A 264 -3.94 -9.34 27.07
C ILE A 264 -4.23 -7.85 27.14
N LEU A 265 -4.56 -7.34 28.32
CA LEU A 265 -4.84 -5.93 28.57
C LEU A 265 -3.81 -5.36 29.55
N ILE A 266 -3.19 -4.24 29.19
CA ILE A 266 -2.21 -3.56 30.02
C ILE A 266 -2.59 -2.09 30.26
N LYS A 267 -2.20 -1.55 31.41
CA LYS A 267 -2.36 -0.12 31.74
C LYS A 267 -1.27 0.72 31.07
N THR A 268 -1.62 1.93 30.66
CA THR A 268 -0.65 2.95 30.27
C THR A 268 -0.36 3.88 31.45
N ASP A 269 0.52 4.87 31.27
CA ASP A 269 0.73 5.93 32.27
C ASP A 269 -0.46 6.89 32.35
N ASN A 270 -1.30 6.93 31.31
CA ASN A 270 -2.55 7.65 31.29
C ASN A 270 -3.69 6.75 31.80
N PRO A 271 -4.33 7.05 32.94
CA PRO A 271 -5.37 6.19 33.52
C PRO A 271 -6.64 6.10 32.67
N SER A 272 -6.82 6.99 31.70
CA SER A 272 -7.94 6.94 30.74
C SER A 272 -7.71 5.98 29.56
N LYS A 273 -6.49 5.41 29.43
CA LYS A 273 -6.09 4.60 28.28
C LYS A 273 -5.45 3.28 28.70
N HIS A 274 -5.85 2.22 28.02
CA HIS A 274 -5.23 0.90 28.11
C HIS A 274 -4.73 0.46 26.73
N ILE A 275 -3.85 -0.55 26.70
CA ILE A 275 -3.44 -1.22 25.46
C ILE A 275 -3.97 -2.64 25.48
N LEU A 276 -4.77 -3.00 24.47
CA LEU A 276 -5.29 -4.33 24.26
C LEU A 276 -4.50 -5.04 23.17
N LEU A 277 -3.97 -6.20 23.50
CA LEU A 277 -3.42 -7.16 22.57
C LEU A 277 -4.42 -8.30 22.36
N LYS A 278 -4.79 -8.59 21.13
CA LYS A 278 -5.78 -9.60 20.78
C LYS A 278 -5.33 -10.49 19.63
N LEU A 279 -5.51 -11.80 19.80
CA LEU A 279 -5.41 -12.76 18.72
C LEU A 279 -6.69 -12.72 17.88
N ALA A 280 -6.56 -12.53 16.57
CA ALA A 280 -7.69 -12.66 15.66
C ALA A 280 -8.12 -14.12 15.54
N ARG A 281 -9.40 -14.35 15.18
CA ARG A 281 -9.90 -15.70 14.90
C ARG A 281 -9.02 -16.37 13.85
N ARG A 282 -8.69 -17.65 14.11
CA ARG A 282 -7.71 -18.43 13.35
C ARG A 282 -7.99 -18.33 11.85
N CYS A 283 -7.08 -17.70 11.11
CA CYS A 283 -7.02 -17.82 9.66
C CYS A 283 -6.22 -19.10 9.34
N ARG A 284 -6.51 -19.74 8.19
CA ARG A 284 -6.06 -21.10 7.87
C ARG A 284 -4.53 -21.31 7.90
N VAL A 285 -3.74 -20.24 7.79
CA VAL A 285 -2.27 -20.31 7.63
C VAL A 285 -1.51 -19.49 8.68
N SER A 286 -2.13 -18.49 9.31
CA SER A 286 -1.51 -17.74 10.41
C SER A 286 -2.57 -17.19 11.35
N ARG A 287 -2.22 -16.94 12.63
CA ARG A 287 -3.06 -16.22 13.58
C ARG A 287 -2.64 -14.75 13.59
N PRO A 288 -3.43 -13.86 12.98
CA PRO A 288 -3.10 -12.45 13.01
C PRO A 288 -3.24 -11.90 14.43
N LEU A 289 -2.42 -10.91 14.75
CA LEU A 289 -2.39 -10.26 16.04
C LEU A 289 -2.70 -8.77 15.86
N ILE A 290 -3.45 -8.23 16.82
CA ILE A 290 -3.86 -6.83 16.86
C ILE A 290 -3.43 -6.25 18.19
N CYS A 291 -2.71 -5.14 18.17
CA CYS A 291 -2.43 -4.32 19.33
C CYS A 291 -3.14 -2.97 19.13
N ILE A 292 -3.94 -2.53 20.09
CA ILE A 292 -4.76 -1.32 19.96
C ILE A 292 -4.82 -0.53 21.26
N VAL A 293 -4.72 0.79 21.17
CA VAL A 293 -4.97 1.71 22.29
C VAL A 293 -6.48 1.88 22.46
N VAL A 294 -7.00 1.56 23.65
CA VAL A 294 -8.44 1.61 23.98
C VAL A 294 -8.69 2.53 25.17
N SER A 295 -9.93 2.96 25.34
CA SER A 295 -10.34 3.68 26.56
C SER A 295 -10.29 2.72 27.75
N SER A 296 -9.96 3.22 28.94
CA SER A 296 -10.08 2.43 30.16
C SER A 296 -11.53 2.05 30.51
N GLU A 297 -12.50 2.74 29.91
CA GLU A 297 -13.94 2.46 30.03
C GLU A 297 -14.47 1.48 28.97
N THR A 298 -13.64 1.05 28.01
CA THR A 298 -14.07 0.14 26.93
C THR A 298 -14.52 -1.20 27.50
N LYS A 299 -15.74 -1.62 27.16
CA LYS A 299 -16.33 -2.88 27.63
C LYS A 299 -15.79 -4.07 26.82
N GLU A 300 -15.67 -5.23 27.45
CA GLU A 300 -15.19 -6.47 26.81
C GLU A 300 -15.98 -6.85 25.53
N LEU A 301 -17.29 -6.58 25.50
CA LEU A 301 -18.14 -6.82 24.32
C LEU A 301 -17.68 -6.03 23.08
N GLU A 302 -17.09 -4.84 23.28
CA GLU A 302 -16.56 -4.04 22.17
C GLU A 302 -15.29 -4.66 21.58
N PHE A 303 -14.55 -5.45 22.38
CA PHE A 303 -13.34 -6.14 21.94
C PHE A 303 -13.61 -7.17 20.84
N GLU A 304 -14.81 -7.73 20.75
CA GLU A 304 -15.18 -8.69 19.70
C GLU A 304 -15.12 -8.09 18.30
N THR A 305 -15.27 -6.77 18.18
CA THR A 305 -15.29 -6.09 16.87
C THR A 305 -13.89 -5.94 16.27
N PHE A 306 -12.85 -5.81 17.10
CA PHE A 306 -11.48 -5.57 16.63
C PHE A 306 -10.90 -6.74 15.81
N GLY A 307 -11.35 -7.97 16.05
CA GLY A 307 -10.83 -9.21 15.42
C GLY A 307 -11.39 -9.60 14.04
N LYS A 308 -12.33 -8.83 13.47
CA LYS A 308 -13.08 -9.23 12.24
C LYS A 308 -12.36 -8.94 10.91
N TRP A 309 -11.10 -8.51 10.94
CA TRP A 309 -10.39 -7.99 9.76
C TRP A 309 -9.77 -9.05 8.84
N VAL A 310 -9.87 -10.35 9.14
CA VAL A 310 -9.38 -11.41 8.24
C VAL A 310 -10.07 -11.23 6.89
N THR A 311 -9.30 -10.74 5.93
CA THR A 311 -9.80 -10.16 4.69
C THR A 311 -10.55 -11.20 3.88
N LYS A 312 -11.78 -10.89 3.49
CA LYS A 312 -12.54 -11.56 2.41
C LYS A 312 -11.82 -11.54 1.04
N LYS A 313 -10.67 -10.88 0.91
CA LYS A 313 -9.82 -10.99 -0.28
C LYS A 313 -9.27 -12.41 -0.31
N MET A 314 -9.88 -13.23 -1.18
CA MET A 314 -9.32 -14.48 -1.66
C MET A 314 -7.83 -14.25 -1.94
N MET A 315 -6.98 -14.92 -1.16
CA MET A 315 -5.58 -15.10 -1.49
C MET A 315 -5.56 -15.68 -2.91
N PRO A 316 -4.94 -15.01 -3.91
CA PRO A 316 -4.79 -15.56 -5.25
C PRO A 316 -4.22 -16.98 -5.14
N LEU A 317 -4.71 -17.91 -5.97
CA LEU A 317 -4.28 -19.32 -5.91
C LEU A 317 -2.75 -19.47 -5.96
N SER A 318 -2.05 -18.53 -6.60
CA SER A 318 -0.59 -18.45 -6.62
C SER A 318 0.05 -18.18 -5.25
N GLU A 319 -0.55 -17.31 -4.43
CA GLU A 319 -0.11 -17.09 -3.04
C GLU A 319 -0.41 -18.34 -2.20
N TYR A 320 -1.58 -18.96 -2.37
CA TYR A 320 -1.93 -20.22 -1.70
C TYR A 320 -0.98 -21.39 -2.05
N LEU A 321 -0.63 -21.53 -3.33
CA LEU A 321 0.32 -22.52 -3.80
C LEU A 321 1.72 -22.25 -3.24
N SER A 322 2.14 -20.98 -3.14
CA SER A 322 3.44 -20.66 -2.53
C SER A 322 3.52 -21.08 -1.06
N PHE A 323 2.42 -20.98 -0.30
CA PHE A 323 2.37 -21.44 1.11
C PHE A 323 2.41 -22.97 1.22
N LEU A 324 1.69 -23.69 0.37
CA LEU A 324 1.67 -25.16 0.37
C LEU A 324 3.05 -25.80 0.09
N PHE A 325 3.96 -25.07 -0.55
CA PHE A 325 5.29 -25.59 -0.91
C PHE A 325 6.44 -25.05 -0.03
N VAL A 326 6.16 -24.15 0.93
CA VAL A 326 7.18 -23.57 1.82
C VAL A 326 7.18 -24.20 3.21
N GLU A 327 6.05 -24.71 3.72
CA GLU A 327 5.98 -25.19 5.11
C GLU A 327 6.58 -26.60 5.36
N ASP A 328 6.84 -27.41 4.33
CA ASP A 328 7.27 -28.81 4.52
C ASP A 328 8.71 -29.15 4.07
N MET A 329 9.53 -28.15 3.71
CA MET A 329 10.88 -28.42 3.16
C MET A 329 11.96 -27.83 4.06
N ASN A 330 12.54 -28.68 4.92
CA ASN A 330 13.70 -28.37 5.73
C ASN A 330 14.89 -27.83 4.89
N GLU A 331 15.63 -26.89 5.46
CA GLU A 331 16.76 -26.16 4.87
C GLU A 331 18.01 -27.02 4.54
N GLU A 332 17.94 -28.35 4.56
CA GLU A 332 19.12 -29.22 4.35
C GLU A 332 19.22 -29.90 2.98
N ASP A 333 18.20 -29.79 2.12
CA ASP A 333 18.27 -30.35 0.77
C ASP A 333 18.56 -29.25 -0.27
N ASP A 334 19.78 -29.26 -0.82
CA ASP A 334 20.30 -28.39 -1.91
C ASP A 334 19.51 -28.45 -3.24
N LEU A 335 18.39 -29.15 -3.26
CA LEU A 335 17.43 -29.18 -4.35
C LEU A 335 16.12 -28.60 -3.86
N ASN A 336 15.90 -27.32 -4.21
CA ASN A 336 14.69 -26.56 -3.94
C ASN A 336 13.45 -27.30 -4.48
N GLY A 337 12.88 -28.25 -3.73
CA GLY A 337 11.84 -29.17 -4.22
C GLY A 337 10.53 -28.46 -4.57
N SER A 338 10.32 -27.24 -4.06
CA SER A 338 9.28 -26.32 -4.54
C SER A 338 9.45 -26.03 -6.05
N SER A 339 10.69 -25.83 -6.51
CA SER A 339 11.03 -25.61 -7.91
C SER A 339 10.82 -26.88 -8.75
N PHE A 340 11.09 -28.06 -8.17
CA PHE A 340 10.85 -29.35 -8.84
C PHE A 340 9.36 -29.66 -9.01
N ILE A 341 8.54 -29.43 -7.99
CA ILE A 341 7.09 -29.66 -8.07
C ILE A 341 6.42 -28.66 -9.02
N ILE A 342 6.84 -27.39 -8.99
CA ILE A 342 6.34 -26.38 -9.94
C ILE A 342 6.74 -26.75 -11.39
N LEU A 343 7.98 -27.21 -11.61
CA LEU A 343 8.43 -27.71 -12.90
C LEU A 343 7.60 -28.92 -13.37
N MET A 344 7.32 -29.86 -12.46
CA MET A 344 6.49 -31.04 -12.75
C MET A 344 5.06 -30.66 -13.12
N LEU A 345 4.41 -29.77 -12.38
CA LEU A 345 3.07 -29.28 -12.70
C LEU A 345 3.05 -28.54 -14.05
N HIS A 346 4.11 -27.79 -14.37
CA HIS A 346 4.22 -27.13 -15.66
C HIS A 346 4.42 -28.12 -16.81
N CYS A 347 5.25 -29.15 -16.62
CA CYS A 347 5.42 -30.25 -17.58
C CYS A 347 4.10 -30.99 -17.82
N VAL A 348 3.33 -31.26 -16.77
CA VAL A 348 2.00 -31.88 -16.87
C VAL A 348 1.05 -30.97 -17.64
N TRP A 349 1.05 -29.66 -17.39
CA TRP A 349 0.21 -28.72 -18.13
C TRP A 349 0.61 -28.62 -19.63
N LEU A 350 1.91 -28.64 -19.94
CA LEU A 350 2.42 -28.66 -21.32
C LEU A 350 2.02 -29.96 -22.04
N LEU A 351 2.10 -31.11 -21.35
CA LEU A 351 1.62 -32.38 -21.88
C LEU A 351 0.11 -32.37 -22.14
N ILE A 352 -0.69 -31.86 -21.20
CA ILE A 352 -2.14 -31.73 -21.36
C ILE A 352 -2.48 -30.81 -22.53
N THR A 353 -1.81 -29.68 -22.67
CA THR A 353 -2.05 -28.73 -23.78
C THR A 353 -1.61 -29.28 -25.13
N MET A 354 -0.51 -30.06 -25.18
CA MET A 354 -0.12 -30.80 -26.38
C MET A 354 -1.13 -31.89 -26.75
N ILE A 355 -1.60 -32.67 -25.77
CA ILE A 355 -2.61 -33.71 -25.97
C ILE A 355 -3.94 -33.10 -26.45
N LEU A 356 -4.39 -32.00 -25.85
CA LEU A 356 -5.58 -31.27 -26.27
C LEU A 356 -5.44 -30.69 -27.68
N LYS A 357 -4.27 -30.15 -28.04
CA LYS A 357 -3.99 -29.73 -29.43
C LYS A 357 -4.01 -30.89 -30.42
N CYS A 358 -3.52 -32.07 -30.05
CA CYS A 358 -3.57 -33.26 -30.90
C CYS A 358 -4.99 -33.81 -31.05
N LEU A 359 -5.80 -33.77 -29.98
CA LEU A 359 -7.16 -34.31 -29.98
C LEU A 359 -8.17 -33.36 -30.64
N PHE A 360 -8.00 -32.05 -30.51
CA PHE A 360 -8.97 -31.05 -30.99
C PHE A 360 -8.45 -30.15 -32.12
N GLY A 361 -7.17 -30.24 -32.49
CA GLY A 361 -6.56 -29.46 -33.58
C GLY A 361 -6.58 -30.12 -34.95
N ARG A 362 -7.25 -31.27 -35.11
CA ARG A 362 -7.62 -31.83 -36.41
C ARG A 362 -9.11 -31.60 -36.66
N HIS A 363 -9.46 -30.35 -36.98
CA HIS A 363 -10.64 -30.02 -37.78
C HIS A 363 -10.38 -28.76 -38.57
#